data_AF-A0A2G9YGK4-F1
#
_entry.id   AF-A0A2G9YGK4-F1
#
_cell.length_a   1.000
_cell.length_b   1.000
_cell.length_c   1.000
_cell.angle_alpha   90.00
_cell.angle_beta   90.00
_cell.angle_gamma   90.00
#
_symmetry.space_group_name_H-M   'P 1'
#
loop_
_entity.id
_entity.type
_entity.pdbx_description
1 polymer ?
#
loop_
_entity_poly.entity_id
_entity_poly.type
_entity_poly.pdbx_seq_one_letter_code
_entity_poly.pdbx_strand_id
1 'polypeptide(L)'
;MIFLLANHSYGLKRDNKSIALMLICFSIVAIIGFSFNLPKSFISFPHEVTLNYNMSWQITIDSLKSNLILGSGPGTFFHNFSKFRQADFNLDSLWQIRFDRPLGYFAEILSTIGILGFLAYLILVLVALNKAMILKTEILIFPLLAMLIGQAYYYQNTTSSFIFWFWLAMIAGLCSKIKENKISFILNKETLRGRIMAFVGIIVISLISLFGIFFISRVCFADYFYKQSFKKSVGEEKIVLLKKAILINPYFSGYYITLSQAFLNNALLESQKPVKDNQKIFKLVVEA
;
A
#
# COMPACT_ATOMS: atom_id res chain seq x y z
N MET A 1 -12.03 -14.58 15.04
CA MET A 1 -12.04 -15.73 15.97
C MET A 1 -11.55 -15.35 17.38
N ILE A 2 -10.41 -14.64 17.51
CA ILE A 2 -9.85 -14.21 18.81
C ILE A 2 -10.79 -13.26 19.58
N PHE A 3 -11.55 -12.41 18.88
CA PHE A 3 -12.53 -11.51 19.51
C PHE A 3 -13.80 -12.19 20.02
N LEU A 4 -14.15 -13.36 19.48
CA LEU A 4 -15.35 -14.10 19.89
C LEU A 4 -15.09 -14.95 21.14
N LEU A 5 -13.87 -15.48 21.30
CA LEU A 5 -13.48 -16.23 22.50
C LEU A 5 -13.26 -15.31 23.71
N ALA A 6 -12.80 -14.07 23.50
CA ALA A 6 -12.67 -13.09 24.59
C ALA A 6 -14.01 -12.66 25.19
N ASN A 7 -15.11 -12.74 24.41
CA ASN A 7 -16.44 -12.34 24.87
C ASN A 7 -17.15 -13.40 25.72
N HIS A 8 -16.73 -14.67 25.66
CA HIS A 8 -17.42 -15.74 26.38
C HIS A 8 -16.85 -15.98 27.79
N SER A 9 -15.58 -15.66 28.02
CA SER A 9 -14.86 -16.09 29.24
C SER A 9 -14.76 -15.06 30.36
N TYR A 10 -15.15 -13.80 30.16
CA TYR A 10 -15.01 -12.78 31.20
C TYR A 10 -16.26 -11.91 31.32
N GLY A 11 -17.13 -12.28 32.27
CA GLY A 11 -18.16 -11.42 32.85
C GLY A 11 -17.55 -10.32 33.71
N LEU A 12 -16.67 -9.50 33.13
CA LEU A 12 -16.16 -8.29 33.76
C LEU A 12 -17.03 -7.11 33.30
N LYS A 13 -17.70 -6.45 34.26
CA LYS A 13 -18.20 -5.08 34.12
C LYS A 13 -17.07 -4.25 33.51
N ARG A 14 -17.21 -3.95 32.23
CA ARG A 14 -16.15 -3.36 31.43
C ARG A 14 -16.12 -1.86 31.73
N ASP A 15 -15.24 -1.45 32.63
CA ASP A 15 -14.97 -0.04 32.87
C ASP A 15 -14.51 0.60 31.56
N ASN A 16 -15.35 1.44 30.96
CA ASN A 16 -15.06 2.14 29.70
C ASN A 16 -13.71 2.89 29.73
N LYS A 17 -13.20 3.20 30.92
CA LYS A 17 -11.90 3.84 31.16
C LYS A 17 -10.71 2.99 30.72
N SER A 18 -10.73 1.66 30.87
CA SER A 18 -9.61 0.79 30.49
C SER A 18 -9.50 0.63 28.96
N ILE A 19 -10.64 0.54 28.28
CA ILE A 19 -10.70 0.56 26.81
C ILE A 19 -10.24 1.92 26.29
N ALA A 20 -10.74 3.02 26.88
CA ALA A 20 -10.34 4.37 26.49
C ALA A 20 -8.84 4.59 26.65
N LEU A 21 -8.25 4.14 27.77
CA LEU A 21 -6.81 4.21 28.02
C LEU A 21 -6.02 3.38 27.00
N MET A 22 -6.50 2.19 26.66
CA MET A 22 -5.85 1.33 25.66
C MET A 22 -5.92 1.94 24.25
N LEU A 23 -7.03 2.60 23.91
CA LEU A 23 -7.22 3.30 22.62
C LEU A 23 -6.40 4.59 22.54
N ILE A 24 -6.31 5.34 23.63
CA ILE A 24 -5.44 6.52 23.75
C ILE A 24 -3.98 6.08 23.60
N CYS A 25 -3.53 5.04 24.31
CA CYS A 25 -2.19 4.48 24.14
C CYS A 25 -1.94 4.00 22.71
N PHE A 26 -2.91 3.35 22.05
CA PHE A 26 -2.74 2.90 20.67
C PHE A 26 -2.66 4.07 19.67
N SER A 27 -3.46 5.12 19.89
CA SER A 27 -3.39 6.36 19.09
C SER A 27 -2.08 7.12 19.32
N ILE A 28 -1.58 7.17 20.57
CA ILE A 28 -0.28 7.75 20.92
C ILE A 28 0.85 6.93 20.29
N VAL A 29 0.80 5.60 20.31
CA VAL A 29 1.80 4.75 19.64
C VAL A 29 1.76 4.93 18.12
N ALA A 30 0.58 5.09 17.53
CA ALA A 30 0.43 5.40 16.11
C ALA A 30 1.00 6.80 15.76
N ILE A 31 0.85 7.79 16.65
CA ILE A 31 1.44 9.13 16.52
C ILE A 31 2.97 9.11 16.76
N ILE A 32 3.46 8.30 17.71
CA ILE A 32 4.89 8.17 17.99
C ILE A 32 5.61 7.43 16.85
N GLY A 33 4.94 6.49 16.19
CA GLY A 33 5.40 5.88 14.95
C GLY A 33 5.37 6.83 13.73
N PHE A 34 4.80 8.03 13.88
CA PHE A 34 4.53 9.00 12.81
C PHE A 34 5.59 10.10 12.68
N SER A 35 6.84 9.84 13.04
CA SER A 35 7.96 10.79 12.93
C SER A 35 8.13 11.71 14.15
N PHE A 36 8.72 11.18 15.22
CA PHE A 36 9.47 12.05 16.12
C PHE A 36 10.88 12.26 15.55
N ASN A 37 11.24 13.52 15.34
CA ASN A 37 12.63 13.99 15.37
C ASN A 37 13.21 13.68 16.75
N LEU A 38 13.50 12.41 17.02
CA LEU A 38 14.28 12.03 18.19
C LEU A 38 15.66 12.70 18.05
N PRO A 39 16.22 13.24 19.13
CA PRO A 39 17.57 13.78 19.11
C PRO A 39 18.50 12.78 18.43
N LYS A 40 19.34 13.24 17.50
CA LYS A 40 20.31 12.42 16.74
C LYS A 40 21.21 11.54 17.63
N SER A 41 21.23 11.82 18.94
CA SER A 41 22.03 11.16 19.96
C SER A 41 21.55 9.75 20.35
N PHE A 42 20.32 9.34 20.05
CA PHE A 42 19.82 8.03 20.55
C PHE A 42 19.72 6.93 19.50
N ILE A 43 19.21 7.18 18.28
CA ILE A 43 19.19 6.20 17.18
C ILE A 43 19.15 6.93 15.82
N SER A 44 20.15 6.76 14.96
CA SER A 44 20.14 7.27 13.58
C SER A 44 19.43 6.31 12.64
N PHE A 45 18.10 6.27 12.71
CA PHE A 45 17.34 5.58 11.67
C PHE A 45 17.54 6.32 10.33
N PRO A 46 17.77 5.60 9.22
CA PRO A 46 17.74 6.21 7.90
C PRO A 46 16.37 6.83 7.70
N HIS A 47 16.35 8.15 7.51
CA HIS A 47 15.13 8.88 7.23
C HIS A 47 14.63 8.46 5.86
N GLU A 48 13.33 8.15 5.77
CA GLU A 48 12.71 7.93 4.49
C GLU A 48 12.73 9.24 3.70
N VAL A 49 13.25 9.15 2.48
CA VAL A 49 13.27 10.29 1.57
C VAL A 49 11.87 10.44 1.00
N THR A 50 11.28 11.62 1.21
CA THR A 50 9.91 11.93 0.77
C THR A 50 9.91 13.13 -0.16
N LEU A 51 8.88 13.21 -1.01
CA LEU A 51 8.70 14.33 -1.92
C LEU A 51 8.29 15.59 -1.13
N ASN A 52 8.74 16.77 -1.56
CA ASN A 52 8.31 18.03 -0.97
C ASN A 52 6.77 18.21 -1.08
N TYR A 53 6.15 18.82 -0.06
CA TYR A 53 4.71 19.07 -0.02
C TYR A 53 4.20 19.91 -1.20
N ASN A 54 4.90 21.01 -1.51
CA ASN A 54 4.49 21.93 -2.60
C ASN A 54 4.58 21.22 -3.95
N MET A 55 5.65 20.47 -4.18
CA MET A 55 5.82 19.71 -5.41
C MET A 55 4.79 18.59 -5.54
N SER A 56 4.44 17.93 -4.43
CA SER A 56 3.38 16.92 -4.38
C SER A 56 2.04 17.49 -4.85
N TRP A 57 1.68 18.68 -4.38
CA TRP A 57 0.44 19.35 -4.77
C TRP A 57 0.46 19.90 -6.19
N GLN A 58 1.59 20.43 -6.67
CA GLN A 58 1.74 20.86 -8.05
C GLN A 58 1.51 19.70 -9.02
N ILE A 59 2.18 18.57 -8.79
CA ILE A 59 1.98 17.34 -9.60
C ILE A 59 0.53 16.85 -9.51
N THR A 60 -0.09 16.97 -8.34
CA THR A 60 -1.51 16.60 -8.15
C THR A 60 -2.43 17.46 -8.98
N ILE A 61 -2.24 18.78 -8.97
CA ILE A 61 -3.02 19.73 -9.75
C ILE A 61 -2.83 19.47 -11.25
N ASP A 62 -1.61 19.25 -11.72
CA ASP A 62 -1.34 18.99 -13.13
C ASP A 62 -1.88 17.62 -13.57
N SER A 63 -1.85 16.61 -12.69
CA SER A 63 -2.53 15.33 -12.92
C SER A 63 -4.04 15.51 -13.07
N LEU A 64 -4.67 16.27 -12.17
CA LEU A 64 -6.10 16.57 -12.23
C LEU A 64 -6.50 17.33 -13.50
N LYS A 65 -5.67 18.26 -13.98
CA LYS A 65 -5.91 18.93 -15.27
C LYS A 65 -5.94 17.94 -16.43
N SER A 66 -5.16 16.86 -16.35
CA SER A 66 -5.14 15.83 -17.39
C SER A 66 -6.32 14.85 -17.31
N ASN A 67 -6.69 14.43 -16.10
CA ASN A 67 -7.78 13.49 -15.86
C ASN A 67 -8.55 13.87 -14.58
N LEU A 68 -9.50 14.79 -14.72
CA LEU A 68 -10.18 15.41 -13.57
C LEU A 68 -11.05 14.42 -12.76
N ILE A 69 -11.83 13.59 -13.46
CA ILE A 69 -12.92 12.82 -12.84
C ILE A 69 -12.39 11.54 -12.19
N LEU A 70 -11.66 10.72 -12.94
CA LEU A 70 -11.22 9.38 -12.54
C LEU A 70 -9.71 9.29 -12.24
N GLY A 71 -8.96 10.38 -12.41
CA GLY A 71 -7.50 10.38 -12.23
C GLY A 71 -6.78 9.46 -13.21
N SER A 72 -5.55 9.10 -12.86
CA SER A 72 -4.67 8.21 -13.66
C SER A 72 -4.81 6.72 -13.32
N GLY A 73 -5.55 6.36 -12.27
CA GLY A 73 -5.72 5.02 -11.71
C GLY A 73 -4.99 4.82 -10.36
N PRO A 74 -5.51 3.98 -9.44
CA PRO A 74 -4.86 3.74 -8.14
C PRO A 74 -3.41 3.23 -8.26
N GLY A 75 -2.50 3.74 -7.43
CA GLY A 75 -1.10 3.32 -7.42
C GLY A 75 -0.26 3.79 -8.60
N THR A 76 -0.76 4.73 -9.42
CA THR A 76 -0.06 5.22 -10.62
C THR A 76 0.66 6.56 -10.42
N PHE A 77 0.81 7.04 -9.18
CA PHE A 77 1.44 8.34 -8.92
C PHE A 77 2.88 8.42 -9.45
N PHE A 78 3.63 7.31 -9.49
CA PHE A 78 4.93 7.23 -10.17
C PHE A 78 4.91 7.74 -11.63
N HIS A 79 3.83 7.44 -12.37
CA HIS A 79 3.65 7.93 -13.73
C HIS A 79 3.34 9.42 -13.77
N ASN A 80 2.49 9.89 -12.85
CA ASN A 80 2.17 11.31 -12.71
C ASN A 80 3.42 12.12 -12.34
N PHE A 81 4.21 11.63 -11.40
CA PHE A 81 5.50 12.23 -11.06
C PHE A 81 6.42 12.30 -12.27
N SER A 82 6.59 11.19 -13.00
CA SER A 82 7.47 11.17 -14.18
C SER A 82 6.98 12.12 -15.30
N LYS A 83 5.67 12.35 -15.41
CA LYS A 83 5.05 13.18 -16.46
C LYS A 83 5.04 14.67 -16.10
N PHE A 84 4.79 15.01 -14.83
CA PHE A 84 4.54 16.38 -14.38
C PHE A 84 5.63 16.96 -13.48
N ARG A 85 6.71 16.21 -13.21
CA ARG A 85 7.89 16.73 -12.51
C ARG A 85 8.47 17.93 -13.26
N GLN A 86 8.66 19.02 -12.52
CA GLN A 86 9.21 20.27 -13.05
C GLN A 86 10.70 20.17 -13.35
N ALA A 87 11.17 21.02 -14.25
CA ALA A 87 12.59 21.10 -14.62
C ALA A 87 13.49 21.45 -13.42
N ASP A 88 12.99 22.27 -12.49
CA ASP A 88 13.74 22.72 -11.30
C ASP A 88 14.13 21.56 -10.37
N PHE A 89 13.32 20.50 -10.32
CA PHE A 89 13.65 19.31 -9.53
C PHE A 89 14.86 18.54 -10.07
N ASN A 90 15.25 18.77 -11.33
CA ASN A 90 16.48 18.18 -11.88
C ASN A 90 17.75 18.76 -11.23
N LEU A 91 17.64 19.90 -10.54
CA LEU A 91 18.74 20.53 -9.80
C LEU A 91 18.82 20.04 -8.35
N ASP A 92 17.81 19.33 -7.85
CA ASP A 92 17.79 18.78 -6.49
C ASP A 92 18.73 17.56 -6.41
N SER A 93 19.35 17.36 -5.24
CA SER A 93 20.06 16.13 -4.87
C SER A 93 19.27 14.84 -5.13
N LEU A 94 17.93 14.92 -5.08
CA LEU A 94 17.02 13.81 -5.25
C LEU A 94 16.56 13.59 -6.70
N TRP A 95 17.15 14.26 -7.69
CA TRP A 95 16.72 14.20 -9.11
C TRP A 95 16.66 12.79 -9.72
N GLN A 96 17.48 11.87 -9.20
CA GLN A 96 17.54 10.47 -9.65
C GLN A 96 16.38 9.63 -9.11
N ILE A 97 15.77 10.05 -8.01
CA ILE A 97 14.68 9.33 -7.37
C ILE A 97 13.39 9.61 -8.11
N ARG A 98 12.63 8.54 -8.34
CA ARG A 98 11.28 8.61 -8.88
C ARG A 98 10.31 8.22 -7.77
N PHE A 99 9.65 9.21 -7.21
CA PHE A 99 8.69 9.00 -6.12
C PHE A 99 7.45 8.30 -6.64
N ASP A 100 7.02 7.26 -5.93
CA ASP A 100 5.82 6.48 -6.20
C ASP A 100 4.60 7.03 -5.46
N ARG A 101 4.77 7.98 -4.53
CA ARG A 101 3.71 8.61 -3.74
C ARG A 101 3.98 10.11 -3.48
N PRO A 102 2.93 10.92 -3.33
CA PRO A 102 3.05 12.28 -2.82
C PRO A 102 3.21 12.28 -1.29
N LEU A 103 3.59 13.43 -0.71
CA LEU A 103 3.73 13.54 0.74
C LEU A 103 2.42 13.39 1.50
N GLY A 104 1.27 13.71 0.91
CA GLY A 104 -0.04 13.62 1.57
C GLY A 104 -0.96 12.64 0.87
N TYR A 105 -1.70 11.83 1.63
CA TYR A 105 -2.65 10.87 1.07
C TYR A 105 -3.81 11.54 0.31
N PHE A 106 -4.23 12.74 0.71
CA PHE A 106 -5.25 13.49 -0.06
C PHE A 106 -4.77 13.85 -1.46
N ALA A 107 -3.50 14.24 -1.59
CA ALA A 107 -2.86 14.47 -2.88
C ALA A 107 -2.77 13.16 -3.70
N GLU A 108 -2.53 12.02 -3.03
CA GLU A 108 -2.54 10.70 -3.69
C GLU A 108 -3.91 10.37 -4.26
N ILE A 109 -4.99 10.46 -3.45
CA ILE A 109 -6.35 10.17 -3.91
C ILE A 109 -6.75 11.09 -5.06
N LEU A 110 -6.51 12.39 -4.93
CA LEU A 110 -6.86 13.37 -5.97
C LEU A 110 -6.11 13.11 -7.28
N SER A 111 -4.80 12.85 -7.21
CA SER A 111 -3.99 12.64 -8.41
C SER A 111 -4.25 11.30 -9.10
N THR A 112 -4.59 10.25 -8.34
CA THR A 112 -4.72 8.88 -8.86
C THR A 112 -6.16 8.45 -9.10
N ILE A 113 -7.10 8.81 -8.23
CA ILE A 113 -8.52 8.41 -8.32
C ILE A 113 -9.40 9.56 -8.83
N GLY A 114 -8.89 10.79 -8.81
CA GLY A 114 -9.61 11.98 -9.26
C GLY A 114 -10.60 12.52 -8.23
N ILE A 115 -11.36 13.53 -8.65
CA ILE A 115 -12.31 14.23 -7.77
C ILE A 115 -13.43 13.30 -7.31
N LEU A 116 -13.90 12.38 -8.17
CA LEU A 116 -14.98 11.46 -7.81
C LEU A 116 -14.56 10.52 -6.68
N GLY A 117 -13.34 9.98 -6.76
CA GLY A 117 -12.76 9.15 -5.70
C GLY A 117 -12.57 9.92 -4.40
N PHE A 118 -12.08 11.16 -4.49
CA PHE A 118 -11.90 12.01 -3.33
C PHE A 118 -13.22 12.34 -2.63
N LEU A 119 -14.27 12.68 -3.40
CA LEU A 119 -15.60 12.93 -2.84
C LEU A 119 -16.20 11.67 -2.20
N ALA A 120 -16.07 10.51 -2.84
CA ALA A 120 -16.53 9.25 -2.26
C ALA A 120 -15.82 8.94 -0.92
N TYR A 121 -14.50 9.18 -0.87
CA TYR A 121 -13.72 9.06 0.35
C TYR A 121 -14.21 10.03 1.45
N LEU A 122 -14.42 11.32 1.11
CA LEU A 122 -14.93 12.31 2.06
C LEU A 122 -16.32 11.95 2.58
N ILE A 123 -17.23 11.49 1.72
CA ILE A 123 -18.57 11.05 2.13
C ILE A 123 -18.46 9.92 3.15
N LEU A 124 -17.58 8.94 2.93
CA LEU A 124 -17.37 7.82 3.86
C LEU A 124 -16.92 8.34 5.24
N VAL A 125 -15.94 9.23 5.26
CA VAL A 125 -15.42 9.85 6.49
C VAL A 125 -16.51 10.65 7.20
N LEU A 126 -17.28 11.46 6.47
CA LEU A 126 -18.38 12.26 7.03
C LEU A 126 -19.48 11.39 7.61
N VAL A 127 -19.82 10.29 6.95
CA VAL A 127 -20.77 9.29 7.48
C VAL A 127 -20.23 8.71 8.79
N ALA A 128 -18.95 8.32 8.84
CA ALA A 128 -18.34 7.79 10.06
C ALA A 128 -18.30 8.82 11.19
N LEU A 129 -17.98 10.08 10.91
CA LEU A 129 -18.01 11.18 11.89
C LEU A 129 -19.43 11.41 12.42
N ASN A 130 -20.43 11.47 11.54
CA ASN A 130 -21.83 11.62 11.94
C ASN A 130 -22.26 10.46 12.85
N LYS A 131 -21.89 9.23 12.49
CA LYS A 131 -22.14 8.03 13.30
C LYS A 131 -21.45 8.09 14.68
N ALA A 132 -20.20 8.52 14.73
CA ALA A 132 -19.48 8.71 15.99
C ALA A 132 -20.09 9.82 16.86
N MET A 133 -20.60 10.91 16.25
CA MET A 133 -21.33 11.98 16.94
C MET A 133 -22.66 11.50 17.51
N ILE A 134 -23.43 10.69 16.76
CA ILE A 134 -24.68 10.09 17.25
C ILE A 134 -24.43 9.20 18.46
N LEU A 135 -23.33 8.43 18.45
CA LEU A 135 -22.89 7.60 19.58
C LEU A 135 -22.47 8.42 20.80
N LYS A 136 -22.26 9.75 20.66
CA LYS A 136 -21.72 10.65 21.69
C LYS A 136 -20.41 10.13 22.30
N THR A 137 -19.63 9.38 21.52
CA THR A 137 -18.36 8.80 21.95
C THR A 137 -17.21 9.63 21.41
N GLU A 138 -16.77 10.61 22.19
CA GLU A 138 -15.63 11.49 21.86
C GLU A 138 -14.35 10.71 21.55
N ILE A 139 -14.16 9.55 22.22
CA ILE A 139 -13.04 8.62 22.01
C ILE A 139 -12.98 8.11 20.56
N LEU A 140 -14.09 8.10 19.81
CA LEU A 140 -14.09 7.69 18.41
C LEU A 140 -13.81 8.86 17.45
N ILE A 141 -14.17 10.08 17.85
CA ILE A 141 -14.10 11.29 17.01
C ILE A 141 -12.67 11.82 16.95
N PHE A 142 -12.03 12.03 18.11
CA PHE A 142 -10.71 12.66 18.15
C PHE A 142 -9.62 11.86 17.41
N PRO A 143 -9.53 10.52 17.55
CA PRO A 143 -8.56 9.74 16.78
C PRO A 143 -8.85 9.81 15.28
N LEU A 144 -10.12 9.77 14.87
CA LEU A 144 -10.48 9.87 13.45
C LEU A 144 -10.05 11.22 12.87
N LEU A 145 -10.28 12.33 13.58
CA LEU A 145 -9.81 13.66 13.15
C LEU A 145 -8.27 13.73 13.09
N ALA A 146 -7.58 13.19 14.10
CA ALA A 146 -6.12 13.14 14.12
C ALA A 146 -5.55 12.37 12.91
N MET A 147 -6.17 11.25 12.55
CA MET A 147 -5.79 10.46 11.38
C MET A 147 -6.06 11.18 10.06
N LEU A 148 -7.14 11.96 9.96
CA LEU A 148 -7.42 12.78 8.77
C LEU A 148 -6.39 13.90 8.59
N ILE A 149 -6.00 14.55 9.70
CA ILE A 149 -4.92 15.54 9.68
C ILE A 149 -3.61 14.85 9.27
N GLY A 150 -3.30 13.68 9.83
CA GLY A 150 -2.15 12.88 9.42
C GLY A 150 -2.14 12.58 7.92
N GLN A 151 -3.27 12.18 7.35
CA GLN A 151 -3.42 11.90 5.93
C GLN A 151 -3.29 13.14 5.02
N ALA A 152 -3.51 14.34 5.54
CA ALA A 152 -3.30 15.57 4.78
C ALA A 152 -1.80 15.91 4.63
N TYR A 153 -0.98 15.56 5.61
CA TYR A 153 0.43 15.96 5.71
C TYR A 153 1.43 14.81 5.55
N TYR A 154 0.98 13.57 5.59
CA TYR A 154 1.81 12.39 5.45
C TYR A 154 1.13 11.35 4.53
N TYR A 155 1.96 10.55 3.89
CA TYR A 155 1.52 9.58 2.90
C TYR A 155 0.95 8.35 3.62
N GLN A 156 0.02 7.63 2.98
CA GLN A 156 -0.64 6.50 3.63
C GLN A 156 0.20 5.24 3.49
N ASN A 157 0.96 4.90 4.54
CA ASN A 157 1.60 3.59 4.65
C ASN A 157 0.58 2.49 5.01
N THR A 158 0.98 1.22 4.88
CA THR A 158 0.11 0.06 5.13
C THR A 158 -0.45 0.05 6.55
N THR A 159 0.35 0.44 7.55
CA THR A 159 -0.05 0.47 8.95
C THR A 159 -1.12 1.54 9.20
N SER A 160 -0.89 2.76 8.74
CA SER A 160 -1.85 3.88 8.81
C SER A 160 -3.15 3.51 8.09
N SER A 161 -3.05 2.90 6.90
CA SER A 161 -4.20 2.39 6.16
C SER A 161 -4.99 1.38 6.96
N PHE A 162 -4.33 0.38 7.53
CA PHE A 162 -4.98 -0.65 8.33
C PHE A 162 -5.68 -0.04 9.55
N ILE A 163 -5.01 0.83 10.32
CA ILE A 163 -5.61 1.45 11.51
C ILE A 163 -6.81 2.31 11.09
N PHE A 164 -6.72 3.05 9.99
CA PHE A 164 -7.80 3.91 9.50
C PHE A 164 -9.05 3.09 9.14
N TRP A 165 -8.88 2.07 8.30
CA TRP A 165 -9.99 1.19 7.90
C TRP A 165 -10.55 0.39 9.08
N PHE A 166 -9.68 -0.06 9.99
CA PHE A 166 -10.09 -0.72 11.22
C PHE A 166 -10.92 0.21 12.12
N TRP A 167 -10.52 1.48 12.24
CA TRP A 167 -11.25 2.47 13.03
C TRP A 167 -12.65 2.74 12.46
N LEU A 168 -12.75 2.90 11.14
CA LEU A 168 -14.03 3.03 10.44
C LEU A 168 -14.93 1.81 10.67
N ALA A 169 -14.36 0.60 10.60
CA ALA A 169 -15.07 -0.64 10.87
C ALA A 169 -15.59 -0.71 12.31
N MET A 170 -14.82 -0.23 13.30
CA MET A 170 -15.27 -0.16 14.69
C MET A 170 -16.45 0.80 14.87
N ILE A 171 -16.39 2.00 14.28
CA ILE A 171 -17.49 2.98 14.33
C ILE A 171 -18.75 2.37 13.70
N ALA A 172 -18.61 1.70 12.55
CA ALA A 172 -19.72 1.01 11.89
C ALA A 172 -20.31 -0.12 12.75
N GLY A 173 -19.46 -0.94 13.38
CA GLY A 173 -19.88 -2.05 14.24
C GLY A 173 -20.52 -1.62 15.57
N LEU A 174 -20.16 -0.46 16.10
CA LEU A 174 -20.84 0.11 17.28
C LEU A 174 -22.21 0.70 16.90
N CYS A 175 -22.34 1.25 15.69
CA CYS A 175 -23.60 1.79 15.19
C CYS A 175 -24.65 0.73 14.83
N SER A 176 -24.24 -0.49 14.50
CA SER A 176 -25.19 -1.58 14.24
C SER A 176 -26.03 -1.95 15.48
N LYS A 177 -25.65 -1.49 16.68
CA LYS A 177 -26.43 -1.65 17.92
C LYS A 177 -27.49 -0.56 18.15
N ILE A 178 -27.41 0.59 17.47
CA ILE A 178 -28.27 1.77 17.74
C ILE A 178 -29.59 1.71 16.95
N LYS A 179 -29.63 0.93 15.87
CA LYS A 179 -30.86 0.63 15.14
C LYS A 179 -31.00 -0.88 15.02
N GLU A 180 -31.64 -1.47 16.02
CA GLU A 180 -32.72 -2.41 15.71
C GLU A 180 -33.91 -1.61 15.13
N ASN A 181 -33.70 -0.84 14.05
CA ASN A 181 -34.72 -0.93 13.03
C ASN A 181 -34.61 -2.38 12.63
N LYS A 182 -35.60 -3.19 13.05
CA LYS A 182 -35.90 -4.44 12.40
C LYS A 182 -36.12 -4.10 10.92
N ILE A 183 -35.03 -3.95 10.17
CA ILE A 183 -34.90 -4.76 8.97
C ILE A 183 -35.04 -6.13 9.57
N SER A 184 -36.27 -6.64 9.61
CA SER A 184 -36.54 -8.04 9.81
C SER A 184 -35.95 -8.73 8.59
N PHE A 185 -34.62 -8.73 8.49
CA PHE A 185 -33.94 -9.91 8.07
C PHE A 185 -34.34 -10.90 9.13
N ILE A 186 -35.35 -11.68 8.79
CA ILE A 186 -35.98 -12.69 9.59
C ILE A 186 -34.87 -13.59 10.13
N LEU A 187 -34.35 -13.24 11.30
CA LEU A 187 -33.71 -14.13 12.25
C LEU A 187 -34.83 -14.76 13.07
N ASN A 188 -35.82 -15.32 12.37
CA ASN A 188 -36.78 -16.23 12.95
C ASN A 188 -36.94 -17.40 11.99
N LYS A 189 -36.39 -18.53 12.44
CA LYS A 189 -35.79 -19.63 11.67
C LYS A 189 -34.45 -19.23 11.04
N GLU A 190 -33.39 -19.79 11.60
CA GLU A 190 -32.25 -20.32 10.87
C GLU A 190 -32.74 -20.96 9.55
N THR A 191 -32.93 -20.16 8.51
CA THR A 191 -33.29 -20.68 7.20
C THR A 191 -32.04 -21.35 6.68
N LEU A 192 -32.16 -22.61 6.26
CA LEU A 192 -31.10 -23.38 5.60
C LEU A 192 -30.35 -22.50 4.56
N ARG A 193 -31.10 -21.62 3.87
CA ARG A 193 -30.59 -20.62 2.91
C ARG A 193 -29.58 -19.63 3.51
N GLY A 194 -29.79 -19.09 4.71
CA GLY A 194 -28.85 -18.17 5.35
C GLY A 194 -27.54 -18.85 5.76
N ARG A 195 -27.62 -20.09 6.26
CA ARG A 195 -26.43 -20.93 6.55
C ARG A 195 -25.69 -21.29 5.27
N ILE A 196 -26.41 -21.65 4.20
CA ILE A 196 -25.82 -21.92 2.88
C ILE A 196 -25.11 -20.66 2.34
N MET A 197 -25.73 -19.48 2.41
CA MET A 197 -25.09 -18.23 1.94
C MET A 197 -23.83 -17.88 2.73
N ALA A 198 -23.84 -18.02 4.06
CA ALA A 198 -22.65 -17.80 4.88
C ALA A 198 -21.54 -18.81 4.55
N PHE A 199 -21.90 -20.08 4.36
CA PHE A 199 -20.96 -21.15 3.99
C PHE A 199 -20.36 -20.92 2.60
N VAL A 200 -21.18 -20.55 1.62
CA VAL A 200 -20.75 -20.16 0.28
C VAL A 200 -19.84 -18.93 0.34
N GLY A 201 -20.18 -17.92 1.15
CA GLY A 201 -19.33 -16.75 1.37
C GLY A 201 -17.94 -17.12 1.90
N ILE A 202 -17.88 -18.02 2.89
CA ILE A 202 -16.61 -18.52 3.44
C ILE A 202 -15.82 -19.30 2.37
N ILE A 203 -16.48 -20.15 1.58
CA ILE A 203 -15.83 -20.88 0.49
C ILE A 203 -15.27 -19.91 -0.55
N VAL A 204 -16.05 -18.90 -0.96
CA VAL A 204 -15.61 -17.90 -1.96
C VAL A 204 -14.43 -17.10 -1.43
N ILE A 205 -14.48 -16.62 -0.18
CA ILE A 205 -13.36 -15.91 0.44
C ILE A 205 -12.14 -16.83 0.56
N SER A 206 -12.32 -18.09 0.93
CA SER A 206 -11.25 -19.09 1.01
C SER A 206 -10.60 -19.31 -0.36
N LEU A 207 -11.40 -19.47 -1.42
CA LEU A 207 -10.90 -19.62 -2.79
C LEU A 207 -10.15 -18.38 -3.29
N ILE A 208 -10.67 -17.18 -3.01
CA ILE A 208 -9.99 -15.92 -3.34
C ILE A 208 -8.66 -15.84 -2.58
N SER A 209 -8.64 -16.22 -1.30
CA SER A 209 -7.42 -16.19 -0.49
C SER A 209 -6.39 -17.20 -0.98
N LEU A 210 -6.80 -18.42 -1.36
CA LEU A 210 -5.93 -19.44 -1.94
C LEU A 210 -5.38 -18.99 -3.30
N PHE A 211 -6.22 -18.36 -4.13
CA PHE A 211 -5.79 -17.77 -5.39
C PHE A 211 -4.76 -16.66 -5.16
N GLY A 212 -5.00 -15.78 -4.19
CA GLY A 212 -4.04 -14.74 -3.78
C GLY A 212 -2.71 -15.33 -3.30
N ILE A 213 -2.75 -16.35 -2.44
CA ILE A 213 -1.56 -17.06 -1.97
C ILE A 213 -0.78 -17.67 -3.14
N PHE A 214 -1.46 -18.35 -4.06
CA PHE A 214 -0.83 -18.93 -5.24
C PHE A 214 -0.10 -17.88 -6.09
N PHE A 215 -0.74 -16.73 -6.33
CA PHE A 215 -0.10 -15.62 -7.07
C PHE A 215 1.10 -15.04 -6.33
N ILE A 216 0.97 -14.78 -5.02
CA ILE A 216 2.06 -14.26 -4.19
C ILE A 216 3.23 -15.24 -4.15
N SER A 217 2.96 -16.55 -4.00
CA SER A 217 4.00 -17.58 -4.00
C SER A 217 4.79 -17.57 -5.31
N ARG A 218 4.14 -17.43 -6.47
CA ARG A 218 4.84 -17.31 -7.76
C ARG A 218 5.78 -16.11 -7.80
N VAL A 219 5.32 -14.95 -7.34
CA VAL A 219 6.13 -13.73 -7.27
C VAL A 219 7.34 -13.94 -6.34
N CYS A 220 7.14 -14.51 -5.16
CA CYS A 220 8.22 -14.81 -4.22
C CYS A 220 9.26 -15.78 -4.80
N PHE A 221 8.84 -16.81 -5.55
CA PHE A 221 9.76 -17.73 -6.22
C PHE A 221 10.55 -17.04 -7.34
N ALA A 222 9.92 -16.16 -8.12
CA ALA A 222 10.64 -15.36 -9.12
C ALA A 222 11.68 -14.44 -8.47
N ASP A 223 11.30 -13.77 -7.38
CA ASP A 223 12.19 -12.90 -6.61
C ASP A 223 13.34 -13.65 -5.94
N TYR A 224 13.14 -14.92 -5.57
CA TYR A 224 14.23 -15.76 -5.09
C TYR A 224 15.32 -15.94 -6.16
N PHE A 225 14.95 -16.30 -7.39
CA PHE A 225 15.92 -16.42 -8.50
C PHE A 225 16.52 -15.07 -8.89
N TYR A 226 15.71 -14.00 -8.87
CA TYR A 226 16.18 -12.64 -9.11
C TYR A 226 17.26 -12.24 -8.10
N LYS A 227 17.02 -12.45 -6.79
CA LYS A 227 18.01 -12.20 -5.73
C LYS A 227 19.25 -13.08 -5.87
N GLN A 228 19.08 -14.35 -6.24
CA GLN A 228 20.20 -15.25 -6.49
C GLN A 228 21.08 -14.77 -7.65
N SER A 229 20.50 -14.14 -8.67
CA SER A 229 21.24 -13.57 -9.80
C SER A 229 22.22 -12.46 -9.37
N PHE A 230 21.91 -11.68 -8.33
CA PHE A 230 22.81 -10.63 -7.82
C PHE A 230 24.01 -11.18 -7.03
N LYS A 231 23.93 -12.42 -6.53
CA LYS A 231 25.10 -13.10 -5.94
C LYS A 231 26.14 -13.47 -7.01
N LYS A 232 25.74 -13.47 -8.28
CA LYS A 232 26.61 -13.71 -9.43
C LYS A 232 26.88 -12.36 -10.10
N SER A 233 28.13 -11.91 -10.08
CA SER A 233 28.53 -10.62 -10.63
C SER A 233 28.32 -10.59 -12.15
N VAL A 234 28.92 -11.54 -12.88
CA VAL A 234 28.84 -11.67 -14.34
C VAL A 234 28.87 -13.15 -14.74
N GLY A 235 28.07 -13.54 -15.73
CA GLY A 235 28.20 -14.84 -16.38
C GLY A 235 26.91 -15.34 -17.03
N GLU A 236 26.99 -16.45 -17.77
CA GLU A 236 25.82 -17.11 -18.36
C GLU A 236 24.86 -17.63 -17.28
N GLU A 237 25.38 -18.04 -16.12
CA GLU A 237 24.55 -18.43 -14.96
C GLU A 237 23.59 -17.32 -14.50
N LYS A 238 24.05 -16.06 -14.51
CA LYS A 238 23.23 -14.91 -14.14
C LYS A 238 22.07 -14.73 -15.11
N ILE A 239 22.33 -14.84 -16.42
CA ILE A 239 21.32 -14.76 -17.48
C ILE A 239 20.29 -15.89 -17.31
N VAL A 240 20.73 -17.12 -17.04
CA VAL A 240 19.83 -18.27 -16.83
C VAL A 240 18.90 -18.05 -15.63
N LEU A 241 19.43 -17.54 -14.52
CA LEU A 241 18.64 -17.23 -13.33
C LEU A 241 17.61 -16.12 -13.59
N LEU A 242 18.00 -15.08 -14.33
CA LEU A 242 17.10 -13.98 -14.72
C LEU A 242 16.01 -14.46 -15.69
N LYS A 243 16.36 -15.30 -16.68
CA LYS A 243 15.37 -15.93 -17.57
C LYS A 243 14.39 -16.82 -16.79
N LYS A 244 14.86 -17.56 -15.77
CA LYS A 244 13.97 -18.33 -14.87
C LYS A 244 13.01 -17.44 -14.08
N ALA A 245 13.49 -16.30 -13.56
CA ALA A 245 12.62 -15.34 -12.88
C ALA A 245 11.51 -14.81 -13.80
N ILE A 246 11.86 -14.45 -15.04
CA ILE A 246 10.90 -13.96 -16.06
C ILE A 246 9.86 -15.02 -16.41
N LEU A 247 10.26 -16.29 -16.58
CA LEU A 247 9.32 -17.39 -16.87
C LEU A 247 8.29 -17.58 -15.74
N ILE A 248 8.71 -17.39 -14.49
CA ILE A 248 7.83 -17.54 -13.33
C ILE A 248 6.94 -16.31 -13.13
N ASN A 249 7.46 -15.10 -13.37
CA ASN A 249 6.72 -13.85 -13.25
C ASN A 249 7.09 -12.86 -14.36
N PRO A 250 6.35 -12.84 -15.49
CA PRO A 250 6.66 -11.98 -16.63
C PRO A 250 6.17 -10.53 -16.46
N TYR A 251 5.45 -10.21 -15.37
CA TYR A 251 4.81 -8.90 -15.23
C TYR A 251 5.74 -7.81 -14.68
N PHE A 252 6.87 -8.19 -14.07
CA PHE A 252 7.79 -7.22 -13.47
C PHE A 252 8.87 -6.80 -14.47
N SER A 253 8.76 -5.57 -14.96
CA SER A 253 9.69 -4.97 -15.93
C SER A 253 11.14 -4.95 -15.45
N GLY A 254 11.37 -4.87 -14.13
CA GLY A 254 12.72 -4.87 -13.55
C GLY A 254 13.52 -6.13 -13.86
N TYR A 255 12.88 -7.29 -14.05
CA TYR A 255 13.60 -8.51 -14.46
C TYR A 255 14.18 -8.39 -15.86
N TYR A 256 13.42 -7.80 -16.80
CA TYR A 256 13.85 -7.57 -18.17
C TYR A 256 14.99 -6.55 -18.23
N ILE A 257 14.85 -5.42 -17.52
CA ILE A 257 15.90 -4.38 -17.47
C ILE A 257 17.22 -4.96 -16.96
N THR A 258 17.18 -5.72 -15.87
CA THR A 258 18.38 -6.34 -15.29
C THR A 258 18.96 -7.44 -16.20
N LEU A 259 18.11 -8.15 -16.95
CA LEU A 259 18.55 -9.11 -17.95
C LEU A 259 19.28 -8.42 -19.11
N SER A 260 18.71 -7.34 -19.66
CA SER A 260 19.34 -6.52 -20.70
C SER A 260 20.70 -5.99 -20.24
N GLN A 261 20.78 -5.47 -19.00
CA GLN A 261 22.04 -5.04 -18.40
C GLN A 261 23.04 -6.19 -18.26
N ALA A 262 22.59 -7.40 -17.90
CA ALA A 262 23.46 -8.56 -17.81
C ALA A 262 24.03 -8.96 -19.19
N PHE A 263 23.23 -8.89 -20.25
CA PHE A 263 23.70 -9.12 -21.61
C PHE A 263 24.75 -8.09 -22.06
N LEU A 264 24.49 -6.79 -21.84
CA LEU A 264 25.44 -5.72 -22.17
C LEU A 264 26.75 -5.85 -21.39
N ASN A 265 26.68 -6.18 -20.10
CA ASN A 265 27.87 -6.39 -19.27
C ASN A 265 28.70 -7.61 -19.74
N ASN A 266 28.04 -8.69 -20.15
CA ASN A 266 28.74 -9.85 -20.72
C ASN A 266 29.38 -9.51 -22.07
N ALA A 267 28.69 -8.74 -22.93
CA ALA A 267 29.25 -8.28 -24.20
C ALA A 267 30.48 -7.40 -23.99
N LEU A 268 30.42 -6.49 -23.01
CA LEU A 268 31.54 -5.63 -22.63
C LEU A 268 32.75 -6.46 -22.17
N LEU A 269 32.55 -7.48 -21.34
CA LEU A 269 33.65 -8.34 -20.90
C LEU A 269 34.23 -9.21 -22.01
N GLU A 270 33.40 -9.70 -22.93
CA GLU A 270 33.88 -10.43 -24.10
C GLU A 270 34.72 -9.52 -25.02
N SER A 271 34.36 -8.24 -25.13
CA SER A 271 35.10 -7.25 -25.92
C SER A 271 36.47 -6.89 -25.34
N GLN A 272 36.67 -7.07 -24.03
CA GLN A 272 37.91 -6.80 -23.30
C GLN A 272 38.89 -7.97 -23.33
N LYS A 273 38.48 -9.15 -23.83
CA LYS A 273 39.37 -10.31 -23.93
C LYS A 273 40.45 -10.11 -25.01
N PRO A 274 41.64 -10.72 -24.83
CA PRO A 274 42.73 -10.63 -25.81
C PRO A 274 42.38 -11.29 -27.15
N VAL A 275 41.52 -12.31 -27.14
CA VAL A 275 40.91 -12.89 -28.35
C VAL A 275 39.42 -12.55 -28.31
N LYS A 276 38.98 -11.73 -29.26
CA LYS A 276 37.59 -11.23 -29.32
C LYS A 276 36.74 -12.15 -30.19
N ASP A 277 35.63 -12.63 -29.64
CA ASP A 277 34.58 -13.31 -30.41
C ASP A 277 33.50 -12.30 -30.81
N ASN A 278 33.64 -11.73 -32.01
CA ASN A 278 32.70 -10.73 -32.52
C ASN A 278 31.28 -11.29 -32.75
N GLN A 279 31.14 -12.59 -33.00
CA GLN A 279 29.82 -13.20 -33.16
C GLN A 279 29.10 -13.33 -31.82
N LYS A 280 29.83 -13.74 -30.77
CA LYS A 280 29.30 -13.80 -29.41
C LYS A 280 28.93 -12.42 -28.87
N ILE A 281 29.75 -11.41 -29.13
CA ILE A 281 29.45 -10.01 -28.77
C ILE A 281 28.18 -9.53 -29.47
N PHE A 282 28.06 -9.73 -30.79
CA PHE A 282 26.88 -9.34 -31.55
C PHE A 282 25.61 -9.99 -31.01
N LYS A 283 25.64 -11.30 -30.74
CA LYS A 283 24.50 -12.03 -30.18
C LYS A 283 24.05 -11.47 -28.83
N LEU A 284 24.99 -11.17 -27.93
CA LEU A 284 24.68 -10.62 -26.61
C LEU A 284 24.08 -9.21 -26.71
N VAL A 285 24.54 -8.37 -27.64
CA VAL A 285 23.98 -7.03 -27.85
C VAL A 285 22.57 -7.09 -28.45
N VAL A 286 22.30 -8.05 -29.35
CA VAL A 286 20.96 -8.22 -29.94
C VAL A 286 19.95 -8.80 -28.95
N GLU A 287 20.39 -9.66 -28.02
CA GLU A 287 19.52 -10.21 -26.96
C GLU A 287 19.24 -9.22 -25.81
N ALA A 288 19.96 -8.09 -25.74
CA ALA A 288 19.81 -7.07 -24.69
C ALA A 288 18.64 -6.13 -24.97
#